data_AF-A0A3D3FE33-F1
#
_entry.id   AF-A0A3D3FE33-F1
#
_cell.length_a   1.000
_cell.length_b   1.000
_cell.length_c   1.000
_cell.angle_alpha   90.00
_cell.angle_beta   90.00
_cell.angle_gamma   90.00
#
_symmetry.space_group_name_H-M   'P 1'
#
loop_
_entity.id
_entity.type
_entity.pdbx_description
1 polymer ?
#
loop_
_entity_poly.entity_id
_entity_poly.type
_entity_poly.pdbx_seq_one_letter_code
_entity_poly.pdbx_strand_id
1 'polypeptide(L)'
;GLLSCIAAAHATNLFMLCIFALLYGASIGMIFPVMEASAMKKVSPERRIAANATFYNFLDIGSGMGPLLFGALAQSTGYSNAFSLSGLIFVAMLAIIFFRGIMNRQKRYGNN
;
A
#
# COMPACT_ATOMS: atom_id res chain seq x y z
N GLY A 1 9.08 -0.16 -7.56
CA GLY A 1 8.36 -1.07 -6.65
C GLY A 1 8.11 -2.38 -7.37
N LEU A 2 6.89 -2.60 -7.88
CA LEU A 2 6.52 -3.79 -8.66
C LEU A 2 7.45 -4.04 -9.87
N LEU A 3 7.72 -3.01 -10.67
CA LEU A 3 8.68 -3.09 -11.78
C LEU A 3 10.10 -3.46 -11.32
N SER A 4 10.52 -2.97 -10.14
CA SER A 4 11.82 -3.29 -9.56
C SER A 4 11.89 -4.76 -9.13
N CYS A 5 10.81 -5.32 -8.58
CA CYS A 5 10.74 -6.75 -8.25
C CYS A 5 10.80 -7.63 -9.50
N ILE A 6 10.07 -7.25 -10.57
CA ILE A 6 10.10 -7.97 -11.84
C ILE A 6 11.52 -7.92 -12.44
N ALA A 7 12.16 -6.75 -12.44
CA ALA A 7 13.54 -6.61 -12.92
C ALA A 7 14.53 -7.41 -12.07
N ALA A 8 14.37 -7.44 -10.74
CA ALA A 8 15.19 -8.23 -9.83
C ALA A 8 15.07 -9.74 -10.09
N ALA A 9 13.91 -10.23 -10.51
CA ALA A 9 13.71 -11.65 -10.85
C ALA A 9 14.56 -12.10 -12.05
N HIS A 10 15.01 -11.17 -12.90
CA HIS A 10 15.88 -11.43 -14.04
C HIS A 10 17.35 -11.04 -13.78
N ALA A 11 17.72 -10.70 -12.55
CA ALA A 11 19.08 -10.32 -12.21
C ALA A 11 20.03 -11.54 -12.32
N THR A 12 21.11 -11.39 -13.08
CA THR A 12 22.10 -12.46 -13.31
C THR A 12 23.36 -12.35 -12.45
N ASN A 13 23.53 -11.24 -11.74
CA ASN A 13 24.68 -11.01 -10.86
C ASN A 13 24.31 -10.13 -9.65
N LEU A 14 25.18 -10.15 -8.62
CA LEU A 14 24.98 -9.44 -7.36
C LEU A 14 24.86 -7.92 -7.55
N PHE A 15 25.61 -7.35 -8.49
CA PHE A 15 25.59 -5.91 -8.75
C PHE A 15 24.22 -5.44 -9.27
N MET A 16 23.63 -6.16 -10.22
CA MET A 16 22.26 -5.93 -10.69
C MET A 16 21.25 -6.07 -9.55
N LEU A 17 21.41 -7.09 -8.71
CA LEU A 17 20.53 -7.30 -7.55
C LEU A 17 20.59 -6.12 -6.58
N CYS A 18 21.78 -5.59 -6.28
CA CYS A 18 21.95 -4.41 -5.44
C CYS A 18 21.26 -3.18 -6.02
N ILE A 19 21.40 -2.93 -7.33
CA ILE A 19 20.73 -1.81 -8.01
C ILE A 19 19.21 -1.94 -7.90
N PHE A 20 18.65 -3.11 -8.19
CA PHE A 20 17.20 -3.31 -8.12
C PHE A 20 16.67 -3.27 -6.68
N ALA A 21 17.45 -3.73 -5.70
CA ALA A 21 17.13 -3.59 -4.28
C ALA A 21 17.10 -2.13 -3.83
N LEU A 22 18.06 -1.30 -4.27
CA LEU A 22 18.06 0.14 -4.02
C LEU A 22 16.83 0.82 -4.64
N LEU A 23 16.50 0.49 -5.89
CA LEU A 23 15.31 1.01 -6.57
C LEU A 23 14.01 0.58 -5.87
N TYR A 24 13.98 -0.66 -5.38
CA TYR A 24 12.86 -1.17 -4.59
C TYR A 24 12.73 -0.38 -3.28
N GLY A 25 13.81 -0.21 -2.53
CA GLY A 25 13.85 0.58 -1.29
C GLY A 25 13.42 2.03 -1.51
N ALA A 26 13.94 2.69 -2.54
CA ALA A 26 13.55 4.05 -2.90
C ALA A 26 12.05 4.17 -3.22
N SER A 27 11.49 3.17 -3.92
CA SER A 27 10.06 3.14 -4.22
C SER A 27 9.21 3.07 -2.95
N ILE A 28 9.56 2.18 -2.02
CA ILE A 28 8.84 2.02 -0.75
C ILE A 28 9.00 3.29 0.10
N GLY A 29 10.20 3.86 0.16
CA GLY A 29 10.48 5.10 0.90
C GLY A 29 9.71 6.32 0.37
N MET A 30 9.38 6.37 -0.92
CA MET A 30 8.57 7.45 -1.49
C MET A 30 7.06 7.27 -1.27
N ILE A 31 6.57 6.02 -1.17
CA ILE A 31 5.12 5.77 -1.03
C ILE A 31 4.57 6.37 0.25
N PHE A 32 5.29 6.21 1.37
CA PHE A 32 4.84 6.68 2.68
C PHE A 32 4.57 8.19 2.76
N PRO A 33 5.52 9.08 2.44
CA PRO A 33 5.29 10.54 2.49
C PRO A 33 4.25 11.00 1.45
N VAL A 34 4.17 10.35 0.28
CA VAL A 34 3.13 10.67 -0.73
C VAL A 34 1.74 10.32 -0.22
N MET A 35 1.60 9.18 0.45
CA MET A 35 0.33 8.77 1.07
C MET A 35 -0.07 9.70 2.21
N GLU A 36 0.87 10.03 3.12
CA GLU A 36 0.62 10.97 4.21
C GLU A 36 0.20 12.34 3.67
N ALA A 37 0.97 12.91 2.72
CA ALA A 37 0.64 14.20 2.10
C ALA A 37 -0.74 14.19 1.42
N SER A 38 -1.09 13.08 0.76
CA SER A 38 -2.40 12.92 0.12
C SER A 38 -3.54 12.83 1.13
N ALA A 39 -3.33 12.14 2.25
CA ALA A 39 -4.30 12.05 3.35
C ALA A 39 -4.52 13.42 4.02
N MET A 40 -3.45 14.21 4.17
CA MET A 40 -3.53 15.52 4.83
C MET A 40 -3.99 16.66 3.91
N LYS A 41 -4.09 16.43 2.59
CA LYS A 41 -4.38 17.47 1.59
C LYS A 41 -5.68 18.27 1.85
N LYS A 42 -6.67 17.67 2.50
CA LYS A 42 -7.98 18.30 2.79
C LYS A 42 -8.21 18.56 4.29
N VAL A 43 -7.18 18.39 5.12
CA VAL A 43 -7.29 18.57 6.57
C VAL A 43 -6.94 20.01 6.93
N SER A 44 -7.75 20.64 7.78
CA SER A 44 -7.47 22.00 8.25
C SER A 44 -6.20 22.03 9.14
N PRO A 45 -5.43 23.13 9.16
CA PRO A 45 -4.18 23.22 9.93
C PRO A 45 -4.35 22.82 11.41
N GLU A 46 -5.46 23.20 12.03
CA GLU A 46 -5.75 22.97 13.45
C GLU A 46 -5.99 21.48 13.76
N ARG A 47 -6.46 20.71 12.76
CA ARG A 47 -6.75 19.28 12.91
C ARG A 47 -5.64 18.38 12.38
N ARG A 48 -4.59 18.95 11.81
CA ARG A 48 -3.52 18.22 11.13
C ARG A 48 -2.77 17.27 12.07
N ILE A 49 -2.54 17.69 13.32
CA ILE A 49 -1.92 16.85 14.35
C ILE A 49 -2.79 15.62 14.64
N ALA A 50 -4.09 15.82 14.89
CA ALA A 50 -5.02 14.73 15.17
C ALA A 50 -5.20 13.78 13.96
N ALA A 51 -5.19 14.32 12.74
CA ALA A 51 -5.26 13.52 11.52
C ALA A 51 -3.99 12.68 11.32
N ASN A 52 -2.80 13.25 11.54
CA ASN A 52 -1.54 12.51 11.52
C ASN A 52 -1.57 11.37 12.54
N ALA A 53 -1.94 11.65 13.79
CA ALA A 53 -2.05 10.62 14.83
C ALA A 53 -3.00 9.49 14.40
N THR A 54 -4.14 9.83 13.80
CA THR A 54 -5.08 8.83 13.27
C THR A 54 -4.45 8.00 12.14
N PHE A 55 -3.72 8.64 11.21
CA PHE A 55 -3.04 7.96 10.11
C PHE A 55 -1.99 6.95 10.62
N TYR A 56 -1.14 7.37 11.55
CA TYR A 56 -0.14 6.48 12.16
C TYR A 56 -0.77 5.37 13.00
N ASN A 57 -1.85 5.64 13.75
CA ASN A 57 -2.58 4.60 14.47
C ASN A 57 -3.10 3.50 13.52
N PHE A 58 -3.65 3.87 12.36
CA PHE A 58 -4.08 2.89 11.37
C PHE A 58 -2.91 2.10 10.77
N LEU A 59 -1.75 2.75 10.58
CA LEU A 59 -0.53 2.09 10.11
C LEU A 59 -0.05 1.04 11.12
N ASP A 60 0.00 1.41 12.40
CA ASP A 60 0.46 0.53 13.49
C ASP A 60 -0.50 -0.65 13.68
N ILE A 61 -1.82 -0.38 13.63
CA ILE A 61 -2.84 -1.43 13.65
C ILE A 61 -2.66 -2.38 12.46
N GLY A 62 -2.48 -1.85 11.25
CA GLY A 62 -2.32 -2.68 10.06
C GLY A 62 -1.06 -3.54 10.10
N SER A 63 0.07 -2.93 10.45
CA SER A 63 1.39 -3.59 10.50
C SER A 63 1.53 -4.55 11.67
N GLY A 64 0.90 -4.26 12.82
CA GLY A 64 0.90 -5.12 14.00
C GLY A 64 -0.16 -6.22 13.95
N MET A 65 -1.42 -5.87 13.70
CA MET A 65 -2.53 -6.84 13.73
C MET A 65 -2.60 -7.71 12.48
N GLY A 66 -2.19 -7.20 11.31
CA GLY A 66 -2.24 -7.94 10.05
C GLY A 66 -1.55 -9.31 10.15
N PRO A 67 -0.23 -9.35 10.45
CA PRO A 67 0.51 -10.62 10.57
C PRO A 67 -0.07 -11.55 11.63
N LEU A 68 -0.57 -11.03 12.75
CA LEU A 68 -1.18 -11.83 13.81
C LEU A 68 -2.47 -12.52 13.33
N LEU A 69 -3.37 -11.77 12.68
CA LEU A 69 -4.63 -12.30 12.17
C LEU A 69 -4.42 -13.31 11.05
N PHE A 70 -3.60 -12.98 10.05
CA PHE A 70 -3.32 -13.89 8.94
C PHE A 70 -2.45 -15.08 9.37
N GLY A 71 -1.58 -14.92 10.38
CA GLY A 71 -0.81 -16.01 10.98
C GLY A 71 -1.69 -17.00 11.71
N ALA A 72 -2.63 -16.53 12.53
CA ALA A 72 -3.63 -17.39 13.19
C ALA A 72 -4.54 -18.10 12.17
N LEU A 73 -4.93 -17.40 11.09
CA LEU A 73 -5.68 -18.00 9.99
C LEU A 73 -4.86 -19.08 9.27
N ALA A 74 -3.57 -18.83 9.03
CA ALA A 74 -2.67 -19.80 8.41
C ALA A 74 -2.48 -21.05 9.28
N GLN A 75 -2.48 -20.90 10.61
CA GLN A 75 -2.37 -22.04 11.53
C GLN A 75 -3.59 -22.96 11.50
N SER A 76 -4.79 -22.43 11.26
CA SER A 76 -6.03 -23.21 11.21
C SER A 76 -6.40 -23.73 9.81
N THR A 77 -6.13 -22.96 8.76
CA THR A 77 -6.58 -23.25 7.38
C THR A 77 -5.44 -23.52 6.39
N GLY A 78 -4.19 -23.41 6.85
CA GLY A 78 -2.98 -23.52 6.03
C GLY A 78 -2.56 -22.20 5.37
N TYR A 79 -1.27 -22.08 5.05
CA TYR A 79 -0.69 -20.88 4.44
C TYR A 79 -1.33 -20.51 3.10
N SER A 80 -1.70 -21.50 2.28
CA SER A 80 -2.28 -21.21 0.96
C SER A 80 -3.56 -20.40 1.06
N ASN A 81 -4.47 -20.76 1.98
CA ASN A 81 -5.74 -20.04 2.15
C ASN A 81 -5.52 -18.64 2.73
N ALA A 82 -4.60 -18.49 3.69
CA ALA A 82 -4.26 -17.20 4.27
C ALA A 82 -3.67 -16.23 3.22
N PHE A 83 -2.78 -16.71 2.35
CA PHE A 83 -2.22 -15.90 1.26
C PHE A 83 -3.22 -15.63 0.14
N SER A 84 -4.08 -16.59 -0.21
CA SER A 84 -5.14 -16.33 -1.19
C SER A 84 -6.12 -15.27 -0.70
N LEU A 85 -6.50 -15.29 0.58
CA LEU A 85 -7.37 -14.28 1.17
C LEU A 85 -6.72 -12.89 1.20
N SER A 86 -5.44 -12.80 1.60
CA SER A 86 -4.73 -11.52 1.60
C SER A 86 -4.59 -10.94 0.19
N GLY A 87 -4.32 -11.80 -0.80
CA GLY A 87 -4.31 -11.42 -2.22
C GLY A 87 -5.67 -10.91 -2.71
N LEU A 88 -6.76 -11.59 -2.35
CA LEU A 88 -8.12 -11.16 -2.71
C LEU A 88 -8.46 -9.79 -2.11
N ILE A 89 -8.12 -9.58 -0.83
CA ILE A 89 -8.31 -8.29 -0.14
C ILE A 89 -7.52 -7.19 -0.85
N PHE A 90 -6.28 -7.45 -1.25
CA PHE A 90 -5.45 -6.49 -1.96
C PHE A 90 -6.04 -6.10 -3.32
N VAL A 91 -6.48 -7.09 -4.11
CA VAL A 91 -7.14 -6.84 -5.42
C VAL A 91 -8.44 -6.05 -5.23
N ALA A 92 -9.26 -6.40 -4.24
CA ALA A 92 -10.48 -5.67 -3.93
C ALA A 92 -10.20 -4.20 -3.56
N MET A 93 -9.16 -3.93 -2.75
CA MET A 93 -8.75 -2.57 -2.43
C MET A 93 -8.30 -1.78 -3.67
N LEU A 94 -7.49 -2.39 -4.54
CA LEU A 94 -7.08 -1.76 -5.80
C LEU A 94 -8.28 -1.42 -6.69
N ALA A 95 -9.24 -2.35 -6.81
CA ALA A 95 -10.47 -2.13 -7.56
C ALA A 95 -11.27 -0.93 -7.01
N ILE A 96 -11.45 -0.86 -5.68
CA ILE A 96 -12.16 0.25 -5.03
C ILE A 96 -11.45 1.59 -5.32
N ILE A 97 -10.13 1.65 -5.18
CA ILE A 97 -9.35 2.87 -5.44
C ILE A 97 -9.48 3.29 -6.90
N PHE A 98 -9.38 2.34 -7.84
CA PHE A 98 -9.49 2.60 -9.27
C PHE A 98 -10.89 3.10 -9.65
N PHE A 99 -11.95 2.44 -9.18
CA PHE A 99 -13.34 2.86 -9.40
C PHE A 99 -13.62 4.26 -8.83
N ARG A 100 -13.18 4.55 -7.60
CA ARG A 100 -13.32 5.89 -7.00
C ARG A 100 -12.53 6.93 -7.80
N GLY A 101 -11.34 6.56 -8.31
CA GLY A 101 -10.53 7.40 -9.19
C GLY A 101 -11.26 7.79 -10.47
N ILE A 102 -11.88 6.82 -11.15
CA ILE A 102 -12.66 7.05 -12.37
C ILE A 102 -13.88 7.93 -12.07
N MET A 103 -14.64 7.60 -11.04
CA MET A 103 -15.86 8.34 -10.67
C MET A 103 -15.57 9.80 -10.29
N ASN A 104 -14.48 10.04 -9.56
CA ASN A 104 -14.03 11.39 -9.22
C ASN A 104 -13.56 12.18 -10.45
N ARG A 105 -13.00 11.51 -11.47
CA ARG A 105 -12.69 12.16 -12.76
C ARG A 105 -13.97 12.54 -13.48
N GLN A 106 -14.98 11.68 -13.56
CA GLN A 106 -16.23 12.01 -14.26
C GLN A 106 -16.99 13.18 -13.62
N LYS A 107 -17.05 13.26 -12.28
CA LYS A 107 -17.62 14.42 -11.58
C LYS A 107 -16.91 15.74 -11.89
N ARG A 108 -15.62 15.71 -12.23
CA ARG A 108 -14.87 16.91 -12.65
C ARG A 108 -15.16 17.33 -14.09
N TYR A 109 -15.53 16.41 -14.98
CA TYR A 109 -15.85 16.72 -16.38
C TYR A 109 -17.32 17.12 -16.56
N GLY A 110 -18.23 16.64 -15.73
CA GLY A 110 -19.64 17.04 -15.76
C GLY A 110 -20.00 18.30 -14.97
N ASN A 111 -19.01 18.97 -14.35
CA ASN A 111 -19.20 20.20 -13.56
C ASN A 111 -18.41 21.39 -14.15
N ASN A 112 -18.03 21.29 -15.42
CA ASN A 112 -17.57 22.37 -16.29
C ASN A 112 -18.59 22.52 -17.43
#